data_AF-A0A2U3K7Q3-F1
#
_entry.id   AF-A0A2U3K7Q3-F1
#
_cell.length_a   1.000
_cell.length_b   1.000
_cell.length_c   1.000
_cell.angle_alpha   90.00
_cell.angle_beta   90.00
_cell.angle_gamma   90.00
#
_symmetry.space_group_name_H-M   'P 1'
#
loop_
_entity.id
_entity.type
_entity.pdbx_description
1 polymer ?
#
loop_
_entity_poly.entity_id
_entity_poly.type
_entity_poly.pdbx_seq_one_letter_code
_entity_poly.pdbx_strand_id
1 'polypeptide(L)'
;MEGMLKTLIVQRFKLATHNDQQPLPVFALVLGKGAPKLRKSDGSARSECKRGLGPIGITFTCRNTTLAQLAELLPNVAGAYITHPMVDLTGLEDAYDFDLTWTPKNRLPDAGGLTVFEAIDKQLALKLEERKHPMPVIVIDHVERTPIEDQ
;
A
#
# COMPACT_ATOMS: atom_id res chain seq x y z
N MET A 1 -16.79 -2.92 20.45
CA MET A 1 -16.76 -4.37 20.75
C MET A 1 -15.38 -5.03 20.53
N GLU A 2 -14.36 -4.31 20.04
CA GLU A 2 -13.03 -4.88 19.75
C GLU A 2 -12.23 -5.29 21.00
N GLY A 3 -12.50 -4.69 22.16
CA GLY A 3 -11.79 -4.98 23.42
C GLY A 3 -12.11 -6.34 24.03
N MET A 4 -13.37 -6.79 24.01
CA MET A 4 -13.76 -8.04 24.68
C MET A 4 -13.21 -9.28 23.97
N LEU A 5 -13.18 -9.28 22.63
CA LEU A 5 -12.61 -10.38 21.86
C LEU A 5 -11.09 -10.46 22.05
N LYS A 6 -10.38 -9.32 22.04
CA LYS A 6 -8.93 -9.28 22.30
C LYS A 6 -8.60 -9.81 23.70
N THR A 7 -9.37 -9.41 24.71
CA THR A 7 -9.20 -9.90 26.09
C THR A 7 -9.39 -11.41 26.19
N LEU A 8 -10.41 -11.97 25.51
CA LEU A 8 -10.64 -13.42 25.52
C LEU A 8 -9.52 -14.21 24.82
N ILE A 9 -8.96 -13.69 23.72
CA ILE A 9 -7.83 -14.33 23.03
C ILE A 9 -6.59 -14.34 23.92
N VAL A 10 -6.25 -13.19 24.53
CA VAL A 10 -5.11 -13.08 25.44
C VAL A 10 -5.28 -13.97 26.65
N GLN A 11 -6.46 -13.99 27.28
CA GLN A 11 -6.67 -14.79 28.47
C GLN A 11 -6.74 -16.28 28.17
N ARG A 12 -7.49 -16.70 27.14
CA ARG A 12 -7.74 -18.13 26.91
C ARG A 12 -6.63 -18.84 26.18
N PHE A 13 -6.00 -18.19 25.22
CA PHE A 13 -4.91 -18.78 24.45
C PHE A 13 -3.55 -18.34 24.98
N LYS A 14 -3.50 -17.62 26.12
CA LYS A 14 -2.30 -17.01 26.69
C LYS A 14 -1.44 -16.32 25.63
N LEU A 15 -2.10 -15.63 24.70
CA LEU A 15 -1.45 -14.99 23.58
C LEU A 15 -0.48 -13.93 24.12
N ALA A 16 0.82 -14.16 23.92
CA ALA A 16 1.87 -13.20 24.21
C ALA A 16 2.40 -12.64 22.89
N THR A 17 2.53 -11.32 22.81
CA THR A 17 3.02 -10.62 21.62
C THR A 17 3.90 -9.44 22.00
N HIS A 18 4.87 -9.12 21.15
CA HIS A 18 5.60 -7.86 21.20
C HIS A 18 5.70 -7.21 19.82
N ASN A 19 6.00 -5.91 19.79
CA ASN A 19 6.30 -5.20 18.56
C ASN A 19 7.78 -5.35 18.24
N ASP A 20 8.08 -5.63 16.97
CA ASP A 20 9.43 -5.75 16.45
C ASP A 20 9.57 -5.03 15.10
N GLN A 21 10.79 -4.82 14.64
CA GLN A 21 11.13 -4.27 13.33
C GLN A 21 11.88 -5.32 12.54
N GLN A 22 11.19 -5.95 11.59
CA GLN A 22 11.80 -7.03 10.80
C GLN A 22 12.00 -6.64 9.34
N PRO A 23 13.14 -7.03 8.72
CA PRO A 23 13.39 -6.77 7.30
C PRO A 23 12.49 -7.68 6.45
N LEU A 24 11.39 -7.14 5.94
CA LEU A 24 10.43 -7.83 5.09
C LEU A 24 10.54 -7.37 3.62
N PRO A 25 10.17 -8.22 2.64
CA PRO A 25 10.04 -7.78 1.25
C PRO A 25 8.92 -6.74 1.15
N VAL A 26 9.24 -5.60 0.53
CA VAL A 26 8.32 -4.49 0.27
C VAL A 26 8.46 -4.02 -1.17
N PHE A 27 7.43 -3.35 -1.68
CA PHE A 27 7.54 -2.49 -2.85
C PHE A 27 7.87 -1.07 -2.41
N ALA A 28 9.12 -0.66 -2.59
CA ALA A 28 9.52 0.71 -2.29
C ALA A 28 9.19 1.64 -3.45
N LEU A 29 8.41 2.68 -3.18
CA LEU A 29 8.20 3.80 -4.09
C LEU A 29 9.40 4.74 -3.98
N VAL A 30 10.11 4.92 -5.09
CA VAL A 30 11.32 5.74 -5.18
C VAL A 30 11.24 6.67 -6.40
N LEU A 31 12.14 7.64 -6.45
CA LEU A 31 12.26 8.51 -7.62
C LEU A 31 12.64 7.68 -8.85
N GLY A 32 11.93 7.91 -9.95
CA GLY A 32 12.20 7.28 -11.23
C GLY A 32 13.28 8.03 -12.02
N LYS A 33 13.34 7.75 -13.33
CA LYS A 33 14.23 8.50 -14.22
C LYS A 33 13.61 9.84 -14.59
N GLY A 34 14.31 10.92 -14.29
CA GLY A 34 13.89 12.29 -14.62
C GLY A 34 13.11 12.95 -13.47
N ALA A 35 12.56 14.14 -13.75
CA ALA A 35 11.78 14.88 -12.78
C ALA A 35 10.41 14.21 -12.54
N PRO A 36 9.96 14.05 -11.28
CA PRO A 36 8.63 13.54 -10.97
C PRO A 36 7.54 14.31 -11.72
N LYS A 37 6.64 13.58 -12.37
CA LYS A 37 5.49 14.13 -13.09
C LYS A 37 4.30 14.24 -12.14
N LEU A 38 4.46 15.09 -11.12
CA LEU A 38 3.46 15.33 -10.10
C LEU A 38 3.16 16.82 -10.03
N ARG A 39 1.88 17.18 -9.95
CA ARG A 39 1.48 18.56 -9.70
C ARG A 39 1.31 18.74 -8.20
N LYS A 40 2.04 19.66 -7.57
CA LYS A 40 1.82 20.00 -6.16
C LYS A 40 0.38 20.49 -5.98
N SER A 41 -0.28 19.99 -4.95
CA SER A 41 -1.62 20.43 -4.56
C SER A 41 -1.54 21.74 -3.80
N ASP A 42 -2.64 22.48 -3.75
CA ASP A 42 -2.73 23.75 -3.01
C ASP A 42 -2.98 23.55 -1.50
N GLY A 43 -3.19 22.31 -1.06
CA GLY A 43 -3.41 21.94 0.34
C GLY A 43 -4.77 22.36 0.91
N SER A 44 -5.66 22.92 0.10
CA SER A 44 -6.94 23.48 0.57
C SER A 44 -8.04 22.43 0.78
N ALA A 45 -7.98 21.32 0.06
CA ALA A 45 -8.96 20.24 0.10
C ALA A 45 -8.52 19.08 1.02
N ARG A 46 -9.42 18.16 1.36
CA ARG A 46 -8.99 16.88 1.98
C ARG A 46 -8.39 15.97 0.92
N SER A 47 -7.44 15.12 1.33
CA SER A 47 -6.90 14.06 0.47
C SER A 47 -8.03 13.14 -0.01
N GLU A 48 -8.08 12.89 -1.31
CA GLU A 48 -9.10 12.03 -1.93
C GLU A 48 -8.49 11.26 -3.11
N CYS A 49 -8.67 9.95 -3.11
CA CYS A 49 -8.39 9.11 -4.28
C CYS A 49 -9.64 8.36 -4.73
N LYS A 50 -10.03 8.55 -5.99
CA LYS A 50 -11.19 7.92 -6.61
C LYS A 50 -10.76 6.88 -7.63
N ARG A 51 -11.30 5.67 -7.48
CA ARG A 51 -11.16 4.60 -8.48
C ARG A 51 -12.27 4.72 -9.52
N GLY A 52 -11.88 4.92 -10.78
CA GLY A 52 -12.75 4.93 -11.94
C GLY A 52 -12.39 3.87 -12.98
N LEU A 53 -13.20 3.79 -14.03
CA LEU A 53 -12.92 3.00 -15.22
C LEU A 53 -12.39 3.95 -16.31
N GLY A 54 -11.23 3.62 -16.85
CA GLY A 54 -10.66 4.27 -18.03
C GLY A 54 -10.83 3.40 -19.29
N PRO A 55 -10.51 3.92 -20.48
CA PRO A 55 -10.69 3.20 -21.75
C PRO A 55 -9.98 1.84 -21.81
N ILE A 56 -8.81 1.74 -21.17
CA ILE A 56 -7.93 0.57 -21.23
C ILE A 56 -7.69 -0.06 -19.84
N GLY A 57 -8.43 0.35 -18.80
CA GLY A 57 -8.20 -0.18 -17.47
C GLY A 57 -8.84 0.59 -16.31
N ILE A 58 -8.17 0.54 -15.17
CA ILE A 58 -8.54 1.27 -13.96
C ILE A 58 -7.80 2.60 -13.98
N THR A 59 -8.51 3.69 -13.67
CA THR A 59 -7.91 5.00 -13.43
C THR A 59 -8.08 5.34 -11.96
N PHE A 60 -6.99 5.72 -11.31
CA PHE A 60 -6.96 6.16 -9.92
C PHE A 60 -6.60 7.64 -9.89
N THR A 61 -7.58 8.47 -9.57
CA THR A 61 -7.49 9.92 -9.56
C THR A 61 -7.29 10.37 -8.13
N CYS A 62 -6.10 10.85 -7.80
CA CYS A 62 -5.74 11.32 -6.47
C CYS A 62 -5.58 12.84 -6.45
N ARG A 63 -6.12 13.50 -5.43
CA ARG A 63 -6.07 14.94 -5.22
C ARG A 63 -5.68 15.23 -3.78
N ASN A 64 -4.81 16.20 -3.60
CA ASN A 64 -4.19 16.54 -2.32
C ASN A 64 -3.66 15.31 -1.54
N THR A 65 -2.95 14.42 -2.23
CA THR A 65 -2.50 13.14 -1.67
C THR A 65 -0.98 13.08 -1.59
N THR A 66 -0.42 12.70 -0.44
CA THR A 66 1.03 12.46 -0.29
C THR A 66 1.41 11.10 -0.88
N LEU A 67 2.70 10.90 -1.19
CA LEU A 67 3.15 9.61 -1.71
C LEU A 67 3.13 8.49 -0.65
N ALA A 68 3.26 8.84 0.64
CA ALA A 68 2.97 7.93 1.74
C ALA A 68 1.50 7.45 1.74
N GLN A 69 0.54 8.36 1.55
CA GLN A 69 -0.86 7.97 1.42
C GLN A 69 -1.12 7.11 0.17
N LEU A 70 -0.43 7.40 -0.94
CA LEU A 70 -0.49 6.54 -2.12
C LEU A 70 0.02 5.12 -1.81
N ALA A 71 1.09 4.99 -1.04
CA ALA A 71 1.64 3.70 -0.60
C ALA A 71 0.66 2.89 0.25
N GLU A 72 -0.17 3.53 1.06
CA GLU A 72 -1.22 2.87 1.83
C GLU A 72 -2.44 2.48 0.97
N LEU A 73 -2.81 3.34 0.01
CA LEU A 73 -4.06 3.19 -0.75
C LEU A 73 -3.93 2.29 -1.97
N LEU A 74 -2.83 2.37 -2.71
CA LEU A 74 -2.66 1.67 -3.98
C LEU A 74 -2.77 0.14 -3.86
N PRO A 75 -2.19 -0.52 -2.83
CA PRO A 75 -2.35 -1.97 -2.66
C PRO A 75 -3.83 -2.42 -2.59
N ASN A 76 -4.72 -1.60 -2.03
CA ASN A 76 -6.14 -1.93 -1.91
C ASN A 76 -6.88 -1.96 -3.25
N VAL A 77 -6.40 -1.22 -4.25
CA VAL A 77 -7.03 -1.14 -5.59
C VAL A 77 -6.22 -1.88 -6.67
N ALA A 78 -4.95 -2.16 -6.40
CA ALA A 78 -4.00 -2.78 -7.31
C ALA A 78 -3.38 -4.08 -6.77
N GLY A 79 -4.03 -4.75 -5.81
CA GLY A 79 -3.48 -5.92 -5.10
C GLY A 79 -3.13 -7.13 -5.98
N ALA A 80 -3.65 -7.21 -7.22
CA ALA A 80 -3.22 -8.22 -8.19
C ALA A 80 -1.76 -8.02 -8.70
N TYR A 81 -1.24 -6.80 -8.56
CA TYR A 81 0.14 -6.42 -8.88
C TYR A 81 0.97 -6.18 -7.62
N ILE A 82 0.40 -5.52 -6.62
CA ILE A 82 1.09 -5.12 -5.39
C ILE A 82 0.80 -6.13 -4.29
N THR A 83 1.61 -7.19 -4.25
CA THR A 83 1.46 -8.33 -3.32
C THR A 83 2.25 -8.19 -2.01
N HIS A 84 3.08 -7.15 -1.90
CA HIS A 84 3.84 -6.83 -0.69
C HIS A 84 3.44 -5.43 -0.21
N PRO A 85 3.65 -5.10 1.08
CA PRO A 85 3.48 -3.74 1.57
C PRO A 85 4.24 -2.76 0.71
N MET A 86 3.65 -1.58 0.47
CA MET A 86 4.29 -0.51 -0.28
C MET A 86 4.78 0.57 0.69
N VAL A 87 5.99 1.09 0.46
CA VAL A 87 6.62 2.09 1.35
C VAL A 87 7.11 3.26 0.52
N ASP A 88 6.75 4.49 0.91
CA ASP A 88 7.27 5.70 0.29
C ASP A 88 8.70 5.99 0.77
N LEU A 89 9.64 5.99 -0.17
CA LEU A 89 11.05 6.29 0.03
C LEU A 89 11.54 7.27 -1.04
N THR A 90 10.63 8.14 -1.53
CA THR A 90 10.92 9.19 -2.50
C THR A 90 11.54 10.44 -1.88
N GLY A 91 11.28 10.68 -0.59
CA GLY A 91 11.63 11.91 0.11
C GLY A 91 10.76 13.12 -0.27
N LEU A 92 9.63 12.90 -0.95
CA LEU A 92 8.70 13.96 -1.34
C LEU A 92 7.58 14.11 -0.31
N GLU A 93 7.65 15.15 0.51
CA GLU A 93 6.74 15.34 1.65
C GLU A 93 5.47 16.16 1.31
N ASP A 94 5.44 16.83 0.15
CA ASP A 94 4.26 17.58 -0.29
C ASP A 94 3.09 16.66 -0.67
N ALA A 95 1.91 17.25 -0.78
CA ALA A 95 0.74 16.62 -1.36
C ALA A 95 0.63 16.93 -2.86
N TYR A 96 0.11 15.99 -3.63
CA TYR A 96 0.09 16.06 -5.09
C TYR A 96 -1.28 15.71 -5.66
N ASP A 97 -1.52 16.25 -6.85
CA ASP A 97 -2.62 15.88 -7.73
C ASP A 97 -2.04 15.10 -8.91
N PHE A 98 -2.57 13.90 -9.13
CA PHE A 98 -2.15 13.04 -10.23
C PHE A 98 -3.23 12.02 -10.58
N ASP A 99 -3.15 11.52 -11.82
CA ASP A 99 -3.97 10.42 -12.29
C ASP A 99 -3.04 9.26 -12.65
N LEU A 100 -3.39 8.05 -12.22
CA LEU A 100 -2.64 6.83 -12.50
C LEU A 100 -3.56 5.82 -13.17
N THR A 101 -3.27 5.46 -14.42
CA THR A 101 -4.07 4.49 -15.18
C THR A 101 -3.29 3.23 -15.47
N TRP A 102 -3.85 2.06 -15.15
CA TRP A 102 -3.24 0.76 -15.46
C TRP A 102 -4.29 -0.25 -15.89
N THR A 103 -3.85 -1.29 -16.58
CA THR A 103 -4.71 -2.39 -17.01
C THR A 103 -4.76 -3.47 -15.92
N PRO A 104 -5.95 -3.96 -15.53
CA PRO A 104 -6.07 -5.12 -14.64
C PRO A 104 -5.28 -6.32 -15.16
N LYS A 105 -4.61 -7.05 -14.27
CA LYS A 105 -3.70 -8.15 -14.65
C LYS A 105 -4.37 -9.23 -15.51
N ASN A 106 -5.64 -9.50 -15.28
CA ASN A 106 -6.45 -10.46 -16.04
C ASN A 106 -6.83 -9.99 -17.46
N ARG A 107 -6.61 -8.72 -17.81
CA ARG A 107 -6.89 -8.15 -19.15
C ARG A 107 -5.63 -7.67 -19.88
N LEU A 108 -4.47 -7.76 -19.23
CA LEU A 108 -3.20 -7.28 -19.79
C LEU A 108 -2.83 -7.94 -21.14
N PRO A 109 -3.00 -9.26 -21.35
CA PRO A 109 -2.64 -9.90 -22.62
C PRO A 109 -3.37 -9.34 -23.84
N ASP A 110 -4.61 -8.88 -23.67
CA ASP A 110 -5.49 -8.51 -24.78
C ASP A 110 -5.54 -6.99 -25.04
N ALA A 111 -5.20 -6.19 -24.03
CA ALA A 111 -5.47 -4.75 -24.05
C ALA A 111 -4.28 -3.87 -24.49
N GLY A 112 -3.09 -4.46 -24.69
CA GLY A 112 -1.87 -3.70 -25.00
C GLY A 112 -1.54 -2.60 -23.96
N GLY A 113 -2.06 -2.76 -22.74
CA GLY A 113 -2.04 -1.74 -21.71
C GLY A 113 -0.87 -1.86 -20.74
N LEU A 114 -0.81 -0.96 -19.76
CA LEU A 114 0.31 -0.85 -18.83
C LEU A 114 0.07 -1.66 -17.56
N THR A 115 1.10 -2.34 -17.08
CA THR A 115 1.14 -2.79 -15.68
C THR A 115 1.16 -1.60 -14.72
N VAL A 116 0.86 -1.83 -13.44
CA VAL A 116 0.97 -0.76 -12.41
C VAL A 116 2.40 -0.23 -12.31
N PHE A 117 3.41 -1.10 -12.42
CA PHE A 117 4.82 -0.73 -12.39
C PHE A 117 5.18 0.22 -13.53
N GLU A 118 4.77 -0.11 -14.75
CA GLU A 118 5.01 0.76 -15.91
C GLU A 118 4.17 2.03 -15.87
N ALA A 119 2.97 1.99 -15.31
CA ALA A 119 2.12 3.17 -15.15
C ALA A 119 2.80 4.19 -14.21
N ILE A 120 3.33 3.74 -13.07
CA ILE A 120 4.04 4.59 -12.12
C ILE A 120 5.30 5.20 -12.76
N ASP A 121 6.06 4.41 -13.52
CA ASP A 121 7.26 4.88 -14.24
C ASP A 121 6.92 5.87 -15.36
N LYS A 122 6.05 5.50 -16.29
CA LYS A 122 5.79 6.30 -17.49
C LYS A 122 4.96 7.56 -17.18
N GLN A 123 3.99 7.46 -16.27
CA GLN A 123 3.02 8.53 -16.00
C GLN A 123 3.46 9.46 -14.87
N LEU A 124 4.07 8.92 -13.81
CA LEU A 124 4.48 9.72 -12.64
C LEU A 124 5.99 9.97 -12.59
N ALA A 125 6.79 9.30 -13.44
CA ALA A 125 8.27 9.32 -13.36
C ALA A 125 8.78 8.90 -11.97
N LEU A 126 8.08 7.96 -11.33
CA LEU A 126 8.45 7.30 -10.09
C LEU A 126 8.72 5.81 -10.38
N LYS A 127 9.25 5.07 -9.42
CA LYS A 127 9.50 3.64 -9.62
C LYS A 127 9.08 2.84 -8.39
N LEU A 128 8.58 1.63 -8.64
CA LEU A 128 8.45 0.61 -7.60
C LEU A 128 9.60 -0.38 -7.69
N GLU A 129 10.31 -0.57 -6.59
CA GLU A 129 11.42 -1.51 -6.47
C GLU A 129 11.14 -2.51 -5.36
N GLU A 130 11.29 -3.79 -5.65
CA GLU A 130 11.23 -4.82 -4.61
C GLU A 130 12.53 -4.82 -3.81
N ARG A 131 12.44 -4.60 -2.50
CA ARG A 131 13.59 -4.65 -1.59
C ARG A 131 13.18 -5.08 -0.20
N LYS A 132 14.16 -5.48 0.62
CA LYS A 132 13.94 -5.66 2.05
C LYS A 132 13.94 -4.30 2.75
N HIS A 133 12.95 -4.06 3.60
CA HIS A 133 12.85 -2.86 4.42
C HIS A 133 12.38 -3.20 5.84
N PRO A 134 12.91 -2.57 6.90
CA PRO A 134 12.38 -2.72 8.24
C PRO A 134 10.92 -2.30 8.29
N MET A 135 10.05 -3.23 8.67
CA MET A 135 8.61 -2.98 8.81
C MET A 135 8.19 -3.28 10.24
N PRO A 136 7.25 -2.49 10.80
CA PRO A 136 6.65 -2.82 12.09
C PRO A 136 5.87 -4.13 11.96
N VAL A 137 6.19 -5.09 12.83
CA VAL A 137 5.50 -6.37 12.93
C VAL A 137 5.06 -6.62 14.36
N ILE A 138 3.97 -7.36 14.52
CA ILE A 138 3.59 -7.93 15.81
C ILE A 138 4.07 -9.38 15.80
N VAL A 139 5.05 -9.68 16.63
CA VAL A 139 5.56 -11.04 16.81
C VAL A 139 4.68 -11.75 17.83
N ILE A 140 4.27 -12.99 17.51
CA ILE A 140 3.60 -13.87 18.45
C ILE A 140 4.69 -14.67 19.17
N ASP A 141 4.91 -14.36 20.45
CA ASP A 141 5.86 -15.06 21.30
C ASP A 141 5.34 -16.42 21.75
N HIS A 142 4.05 -16.46 22.06
CA HIS A 142 3.42 -17.65 22.59
C HIS A 142 1.93 -17.67 22.27
N VAL A 143 1.42 -18.85 21.96
CA VAL A 143 -0.01 -19.15 21.90
C VAL A 143 -0.23 -20.59 22.37
N GLU A 144 -1.11 -20.77 23.35
CA GLU A 144 -1.59 -22.10 23.72
C GLU A 144 -2.60 -22.57 22.68
N ARG A 145 -2.36 -23.74 22.07
CA ARG A 145 -3.23 -24.27 21.01
C ARG A 145 -4.66 -24.57 21.50
N THR A 146 -4.80 -24.94 22.77
CA THR A 146 -6.08 -25.26 23.39
C THR A 146 -6.44 -24.12 24.35
N PRO A 147 -7.61 -23.50 24.22
CA PRO A 147 -8.04 -22.48 25.16
C PRO A 147 -8.26 -23.09 26.55
N ILE A 148 -7.92 -22.36 27.61
CA ILE A 148 -8.36 -22.73 28.96
C ILE A 148 -9.90 -22.72 29.00
N GLU A 149 -10.49 -23.83 29.50
CA GLU A 149 -11.94 -23.99 29.65
C GLU A 149 -12.48 -23.04 30.73
N ASP A 150 -13.71 -22.56 30.51
CA ASP A 150 -14.45 -21.83 31.54
C ASP A 150 -14.85 -22.81 32.65
N GLN A 151 -14.47 -22.50 33.89
CA GLN A 151 -15.05 -23.14 35.08
C GLN A 151 -16.46 -22.60 35.36
#